data_AF-A0A7Z9UMK8-F1
#
_entry.id   AF-A0A7Z9UMK8-F1
#
_cell.length_a   1.000
_cell.length_b   1.000
_cell.length_c   1.000
_cell.angle_alpha   90.00
_cell.angle_beta   90.00
_cell.angle_gamma   90.00
#
_symmetry.space_group_name_H-M   'P 1'
#
loop_
_entity.id
_entity.type
_entity.pdbx_description
1 polymer ?
#
loop_
_entity_poly.entity_id
_entity_poly.type
_entity_poly.pdbx_seq_one_letter_code
_entity_poly.pdbx_strand_id
1 'polypeptide(L)'
;MNKLIKPIAVILVNTILLAQAKVVSTSQSPVKVAYAGIQVTNVDPWAETELQNKLSAIFDGLNPEQFINSKVVLQVAKTQVDSLFLDMADAQFQRVADQTGAQYVFAGKFKNVSPDESRIMIQGDFYRYNAQLKSSYRYEVLKYYERMGSEATVIQNQLVDTIPSTANPPSLKQVAMVFGVILLAGLLFMSLTGTNVWAEGDGGNGGQPTEN
;
A
#
# COMPACT_ATOMS: atom_id res chain seq x y z
N MET A 1 32.91 -20.69 -25.81
CA MET A 1 31.89 -20.51 -24.74
C MET A 1 31.97 -19.15 -24.02
N ASN A 2 32.86 -18.21 -24.42
CA ASN A 2 32.99 -16.87 -23.80
C ASN A 2 31.94 -15.82 -24.22
N LYS A 3 31.06 -16.12 -25.17
CA LYS A 3 30.07 -15.14 -25.68
C LYS A 3 28.75 -15.12 -24.92
N LEU A 4 28.46 -16.13 -24.08
CA LEU A 4 27.18 -16.24 -23.37
C LEU A 4 27.20 -15.63 -21.94
N ILE A 5 28.39 -15.41 -21.36
CA ILE A 5 28.52 -14.94 -19.96
C ILE A 5 28.44 -13.40 -19.87
N LYS A 6 28.93 -12.69 -20.90
CA LYS A 6 28.81 -11.22 -21.00
C LYS A 6 27.36 -10.71 -20.96
N PRO A 7 26.38 -11.28 -21.69
CA PRO A 7 25.00 -10.80 -21.62
C PRO A 7 24.37 -11.06 -20.25
N ILE A 8 24.69 -12.16 -19.58
CA ILE A 8 24.14 -12.49 -18.26
C ILE A 8 24.63 -11.49 -17.19
N ALA A 9 25.92 -11.14 -17.20
CA ALA A 9 26.48 -10.14 -16.29
C ALA A 9 25.87 -8.74 -16.53
N VAL A 10 25.63 -8.36 -17.79
CA VAL A 10 24.97 -7.10 -18.13
C VAL A 10 23.51 -7.08 -17.68
N ILE A 11 22.79 -8.21 -17.81
CA ILE A 11 21.43 -8.35 -17.28
C ILE A 11 21.44 -8.23 -15.75
N LEU A 12 22.40 -8.85 -15.07
CA LEU A 12 22.51 -8.79 -13.60
C LEU A 12 22.81 -7.38 -13.09
N VAL A 13 23.71 -6.66 -13.75
CA VAL A 13 24.04 -5.26 -13.40
C VAL A 13 22.83 -4.36 -13.69
N ASN A 14 22.11 -4.57 -14.80
CA ASN A 14 20.89 -3.82 -15.07
C ASN A 14 19.76 -4.14 -14.09
N THR A 15 19.60 -5.39 -13.63
CA THR A 15 18.59 -5.71 -12.61
C THR A 15 18.97 -5.15 -11.24
N ILE A 16 20.26 -5.09 -10.88
CA ILE A 16 20.73 -4.42 -9.67
C ILE A 16 20.53 -2.90 -9.76
N LEU A 17 20.82 -2.28 -10.91
CA LEU A 17 20.58 -0.85 -11.13
C LEU A 17 19.09 -0.51 -11.14
N LEU A 18 18.24 -1.36 -11.73
CA LEU A 18 16.78 -1.21 -11.69
C LEU A 18 16.22 -1.43 -10.28
N ALA A 19 16.78 -2.38 -9.51
CA ALA A 19 16.43 -2.57 -8.11
C ALA A 19 16.81 -1.35 -7.27
N GLN A 20 18.02 -0.80 -7.45
CA GLN A 20 18.45 0.42 -6.79
C GLN A 20 17.64 1.65 -7.23
N ALA A 21 17.32 1.78 -8.53
CA ALA A 21 16.46 2.85 -9.03
C ALA A 21 15.06 2.77 -8.43
N LYS A 22 14.49 1.57 -8.26
CA LYS A 22 13.20 1.38 -7.58
C LYS A 22 13.28 1.71 -6.08
N VAL A 23 14.40 1.37 -5.41
CA VAL A 23 14.67 1.67 -4.00
C VAL A 23 14.91 3.19 -3.77
N VAL A 24 15.55 3.88 -4.71
CA VAL A 24 15.75 5.34 -4.67
C VAL A 24 14.47 6.09 -5.06
N SER A 25 13.62 5.52 -5.93
CA SER A 25 12.30 6.07 -6.26
C SER A 25 11.28 5.92 -5.11
N THR A 26 11.50 4.97 -4.19
CA THR A 26 10.67 4.80 -2.97
C THR A 26 10.98 5.81 -1.86
N SER A 27 11.80 6.83 -2.11
CA SER A 27 11.91 8.01 -1.23
C SER A 27 10.69 8.94 -1.28
N GLN A 28 9.61 8.54 -1.95
CA GLN A 28 8.31 9.21 -1.83
C GLN A 28 7.79 9.00 -0.39
N SER A 29 7.49 10.10 0.28
CA SER A 29 6.93 10.10 1.63
C SER A 29 5.79 9.08 1.76
N PRO A 30 5.69 8.36 2.89
CA PRO A 30 4.67 7.34 3.08
C PRO A 30 3.28 7.89 2.75
N VAL A 31 2.50 7.16 1.96
CA VAL A 31 1.13 7.56 1.58
C VAL A 31 0.32 7.79 2.84
N LYS A 32 -0.18 9.01 3.02
CA LYS A 32 -1.00 9.39 4.16
C LYS A 32 -2.46 9.08 3.89
N VAL A 33 -3.08 8.39 4.83
CA VAL A 33 -4.47 7.95 4.83
C VAL A 33 -5.18 8.58 6.02
N ALA A 34 -6.22 9.36 5.77
CA ALA A 34 -7.08 9.92 6.81
C ALA A 34 -8.41 9.17 6.87
N TYR A 35 -8.84 8.83 8.08
CA TYR A 35 -10.18 8.31 8.32
C TYR A 35 -11.01 9.38 9.04
N ALA A 36 -12.00 9.95 8.37
CA ALA A 36 -12.88 10.98 8.92
C ALA A 36 -13.96 10.40 9.87
N GLY A 37 -14.09 9.08 9.93
CA GLY A 37 -15.12 8.41 10.73
C GLY A 37 -16.33 7.99 9.91
N ILE A 38 -17.39 7.63 10.61
CA ILE A 38 -18.68 7.31 10.02
C ILE A 38 -19.78 8.12 10.70
N GLN A 39 -20.85 8.38 9.97
CA GLN A 39 -22.12 8.88 10.51
C GLN A 39 -23.16 7.78 10.34
N VAL A 40 -23.82 7.38 11.44
CA VAL A 40 -24.91 6.40 11.40
C VAL A 40 -26.16 7.03 12.00
N THR A 41 -27.25 7.07 11.25
CA THR A 41 -28.54 7.60 11.74
C THR A 41 -29.53 6.49 12.05
N ASN A 42 -30.51 6.79 12.91
CA ASN A 42 -31.60 5.87 13.31
C ASN A 42 -31.13 4.57 13.99
N VAL A 43 -29.99 4.61 14.68
CA VAL A 43 -29.49 3.51 15.50
C VAL A 43 -29.36 3.95 16.95
N ASP A 44 -29.37 2.98 17.86
CA ASP A 44 -29.01 3.25 19.24
C ASP A 44 -27.52 3.62 19.38
N PRO A 45 -27.15 4.41 20.40
CA PRO A 45 -25.76 4.84 20.63
C PRO A 45 -24.75 3.69 20.75
N TRP A 46 -25.17 2.55 21.30
CA TRP A 46 -24.30 1.37 21.44
C TRP A 46 -23.92 0.80 20.08
N ALA A 47 -24.88 0.72 19.15
CA ALA A 47 -24.67 0.19 17.80
C ALA A 47 -23.83 1.14 16.96
N GLU A 48 -24.05 2.46 17.10
CA GLU A 48 -23.20 3.47 16.47
C GLU A 48 -21.74 3.30 16.91
N THR A 49 -21.50 3.18 18.22
CA THR A 49 -20.15 3.01 18.76
C THR A 49 -19.48 1.74 18.25
N GLU A 50 -20.21 0.62 18.22
CA GLU A 50 -19.66 -0.64 17.76
C GLU A 50 -19.38 -0.61 16.24
N LEU A 51 -20.23 0.02 15.43
CA LEU A 51 -19.98 0.24 14.00
C LEU A 51 -18.75 1.11 13.77
N GLN A 52 -18.59 2.19 14.53
CA GLN A 52 -17.41 3.06 14.47
C GLN A 52 -16.14 2.25 14.76
N ASN A 53 -16.18 1.38 15.78
CA ASN A 53 -15.05 0.52 16.13
C ASN A 53 -14.74 -0.51 15.01
N LYS A 54 -15.76 -1.22 14.51
CA LYS A 54 -15.60 -2.21 13.43
C LYS A 54 -14.99 -1.59 12.17
N LEU A 55 -15.48 -0.40 11.76
CA LEU A 55 -15.00 0.29 10.57
C LEU A 55 -13.71 1.08 10.80
N SER A 56 -13.32 1.36 12.05
CA SER A 56 -11.97 1.85 12.34
C SER A 56 -10.92 0.73 12.27
N ALA A 57 -11.29 -0.50 12.66
CA ALA A 57 -10.36 -1.63 12.72
C ALA A 57 -9.86 -2.08 11.34
N ILE A 58 -10.54 -1.73 10.25
CA ILE A 58 -10.09 -2.05 8.88
C ILE A 58 -8.73 -1.41 8.54
N PHE A 59 -8.30 -0.41 9.31
CA PHE A 59 -7.04 0.29 9.14
C PHE A 59 -5.91 -0.24 10.05
N ASP A 60 -6.17 -1.20 10.93
CA ASP A 60 -5.18 -1.70 11.91
C ASP A 60 -3.94 -2.32 11.26
N GLY A 61 -4.05 -2.75 9.99
CA GLY A 61 -2.92 -3.27 9.21
C GLY A 61 -2.02 -2.19 8.59
N LEU A 62 -2.40 -0.91 8.66
CA LEU A 62 -1.60 0.19 8.12
C LEU A 62 -0.47 0.61 9.07
N ASN A 63 0.60 1.15 8.51
CA ASN A 63 1.67 1.75 9.31
C ASN A 63 1.12 2.97 10.09
N PRO A 64 1.38 3.10 11.41
CA PRO A 64 0.95 4.24 12.20
C PRO A 64 1.39 5.62 11.65
N GLU A 65 2.52 5.69 10.94
CA GLU A 65 3.00 6.93 10.31
C GLU A 65 2.20 7.30 9.05
N GLN A 66 1.53 6.32 8.44
CA GLN A 66 0.66 6.48 7.27
C GLN A 66 -0.77 6.83 7.67
N PHE A 67 -1.23 6.42 8.85
CA PHE A 67 -2.63 6.49 9.23
C PHE A 67 -2.96 7.63 10.19
N ILE A 68 -3.90 8.48 9.80
CA ILE A 68 -4.48 9.55 10.60
C ILE A 68 -5.89 9.10 11.03
N ASN A 69 -6.01 8.68 12.29
CA ASN A 69 -7.28 8.20 12.84
C ASN A 69 -8.32 9.33 12.99
N SER A 70 -9.58 8.95 13.14
CA SER A 70 -10.73 9.88 13.21
C SER A 70 -10.65 10.90 14.33
N LYS A 71 -10.07 10.55 15.48
CA LYS A 71 -9.89 11.51 16.59
C LYS A 71 -8.94 12.63 16.17
N VAL A 72 -7.83 12.30 15.52
CA VAL A 72 -6.86 13.29 15.02
C VAL A 72 -7.47 14.11 13.88
N VAL A 73 -8.17 13.47 12.93
CA VAL A 73 -8.86 14.18 11.84
C VAL A 73 -9.88 15.19 12.40
N LEU A 74 -10.69 14.79 13.38
CA LEU A 74 -11.64 15.68 14.03
C LEU A 74 -10.97 16.83 14.79
N GLN A 75 -9.80 16.62 15.38
CA GLN A 75 -9.07 17.70 16.06
C GLN A 75 -8.58 18.78 15.08
N VAL A 76 -8.12 18.39 13.89
CA VAL A 76 -7.48 19.33 12.94
C VAL A 76 -8.41 19.84 11.85
N ALA A 77 -9.49 19.12 11.55
CA ALA A 77 -10.36 19.35 10.40
C ALA A 77 -11.86 19.24 10.75
N LYS A 78 -12.26 19.54 12.00
CA LYS A 78 -13.65 19.40 12.48
C LYS A 78 -14.68 19.99 11.50
N THR A 79 -14.52 21.25 11.12
CA THR A 79 -15.48 21.96 10.25
C THR A 79 -15.59 21.31 8.88
N GLN A 80 -14.48 20.80 8.35
CA GLN A 80 -14.44 20.10 7.07
C GLN A 80 -15.12 18.74 7.16
N VAL A 81 -14.93 18.01 8.27
CA VAL A 81 -15.63 16.75 8.53
C VAL A 81 -17.13 16.97 8.71
N ASP A 82 -17.53 17.99 9.47
CA ASP A 82 -18.94 18.33 9.65
C ASP A 82 -19.60 18.66 8.29
N SER A 83 -18.89 19.40 7.41
CA SER A 83 -19.35 19.70 6.05
C SER A 83 -19.39 18.48 5.15
N LEU A 84 -18.41 17.58 5.28
CA LEU A 84 -18.33 16.33 4.52
C LEU A 84 -19.59 15.48 4.74
N PHE A 85 -20.04 15.35 5.98
CA PHE A 85 -21.22 14.54 6.28
C PHE A 85 -22.55 15.18 5.85
N LEU A 86 -22.58 16.42 5.36
CA LEU A 86 -23.79 17.01 4.79
C LEU A 86 -24.14 16.39 3.44
N ASP A 87 -23.19 16.41 2.49
CA ASP A 87 -23.43 16.05 1.09
C ASP A 87 -22.53 14.92 0.53
N MET A 88 -21.48 14.52 1.26
CA MET A 88 -20.49 13.52 0.83
C MET A 88 -19.87 13.83 -0.55
N ALA A 89 -19.77 15.11 -0.92
CA ALA A 89 -19.22 15.50 -2.21
C ALA A 89 -17.69 15.46 -2.25
N ASP A 90 -17.11 15.16 -3.41
CA ASP A 90 -15.65 15.12 -3.65
C ASP A 90 -14.95 16.42 -3.22
N ALA A 91 -15.61 17.57 -3.36
CA ALA A 91 -15.09 18.85 -2.90
C ALA A 91 -14.91 18.92 -1.37
N GLN A 92 -15.80 18.28 -0.60
CA GLN A 92 -15.66 18.24 0.86
C GLN A 92 -14.56 17.27 1.27
N PHE A 93 -14.44 16.13 0.58
CA PHE A 93 -13.32 15.21 0.79
C PHE A 93 -11.98 15.88 0.51
N GLN A 94 -11.87 16.68 -0.55
CA GLN A 94 -10.65 17.45 -0.84
C GLN A 94 -10.28 18.39 0.31
N ARG A 95 -11.25 19.08 0.91
CA ARG A 95 -10.99 19.98 2.04
C ARG A 95 -10.44 19.23 3.26
N VAL A 96 -10.95 18.02 3.53
CA VAL A 96 -10.39 17.17 4.60
C VAL A 96 -8.96 16.72 4.24
N ALA A 97 -8.72 16.35 2.98
CA ALA A 97 -7.40 15.97 2.48
C ALA A 97 -6.39 17.12 2.62
N ASP A 98 -6.75 18.33 2.19
CA ASP A 98 -5.90 19.52 2.26
C ASP A 98 -5.52 19.87 3.71
N GLN A 99 -6.48 19.78 4.63
CA GLN A 99 -6.27 20.10 6.04
C GLN A 99 -5.42 19.06 6.78
N THR A 100 -5.51 17.79 6.37
CA THR A 100 -4.78 16.67 7.00
C THR A 100 -3.47 16.32 6.30
N GLY A 101 -3.27 16.83 5.08
CA GLY A 101 -2.18 16.42 4.19
C GLY A 101 -2.32 14.96 3.70
N ALA A 102 -3.52 14.39 3.77
CA ALA A 102 -3.77 13.01 3.37
C ALA A 102 -3.93 12.90 1.85
N GLN A 103 -3.42 11.79 1.29
CA GLN A 103 -3.62 11.45 -0.12
C GLN A 103 -4.93 10.69 -0.32
N TYR A 104 -5.35 9.95 0.70
CA TYR A 104 -6.63 9.25 0.72
C TYR A 104 -7.45 9.65 1.93
N VAL A 105 -8.74 9.88 1.73
CA VAL A 105 -9.69 10.17 2.81
C VAL A 105 -10.81 9.13 2.79
N PHE A 106 -11.08 8.56 3.95
CA PHE A 106 -12.11 7.56 4.15
C PHE A 106 -13.23 8.10 5.03
N ALA A 107 -14.47 7.88 4.62
CA ALA A 107 -15.64 8.22 5.42
C ALA A 107 -16.82 7.32 5.06
N GLY A 108 -17.74 7.10 5.98
CA GLY A 108 -18.97 6.35 5.71
C GLY A 108 -20.22 7.05 6.21
N LYS A 109 -21.30 7.01 5.44
CA LYS A 109 -22.60 7.56 5.83
C LYS A 109 -23.65 6.47 5.72
N PHE A 110 -24.26 6.15 6.85
CA PHE A 110 -25.16 5.03 7.01
C PHE A 110 -26.44 5.44 7.72
N LYS A 111 -27.45 4.60 7.59
CA LYS A 111 -28.73 4.69 8.30
C LYS A 111 -29.24 3.30 8.64
N ASN A 112 -29.98 3.19 9.72
CA ASN A 112 -30.84 2.03 9.95
C ASN A 112 -32.09 2.16 9.07
N VAL A 113 -32.40 1.09 8.33
CA VAL A 113 -33.61 0.97 7.51
C VAL A 113 -34.46 -0.23 7.91
N SER A 114 -34.18 -0.84 9.06
CA SER A 114 -35.04 -1.87 9.61
C SER A 114 -36.40 -1.27 9.96
N PRO A 115 -37.52 -1.89 9.53
CA PRO A 115 -38.86 -1.52 9.99
C PRO A 115 -39.17 -2.04 11.41
N ASP A 116 -38.28 -2.86 11.95
CA ASP A 116 -38.42 -3.57 13.22
C ASP A 116 -37.33 -3.09 14.18
N GLU A 117 -37.74 -2.53 15.32
CA GLU A 117 -36.84 -1.99 16.35
C GLU A 117 -35.93 -3.05 16.97
N SER A 118 -36.29 -4.34 16.87
CA SER A 118 -35.47 -5.44 17.38
C SER A 118 -34.29 -5.81 16.47
N ARG A 119 -34.23 -5.25 15.25
CA ARG A 119 -33.20 -5.58 14.26
C ARG A 119 -32.60 -4.31 13.69
N ILE A 120 -31.31 -4.39 13.37
CA ILE A 120 -30.58 -3.26 12.78
C ILE A 120 -30.15 -3.67 11.37
N MET A 121 -30.64 -2.94 10.37
CA MET A 121 -30.25 -3.10 8.97
C MET A 121 -29.54 -1.83 8.52
N ILE A 122 -28.23 -1.93 8.36
CA ILE A 122 -27.37 -0.83 7.96
C ILE A 122 -27.41 -0.70 6.45
N GLN A 123 -27.85 0.46 5.98
CA GLN A 123 -27.80 0.88 4.58
C GLN A 123 -27.00 2.16 4.46
N GLY A 124 -26.12 2.22 3.46
CA GLY A 124 -25.42 3.45 3.11
C GLY A 124 -24.16 3.18 2.31
N ASP A 125 -23.24 4.13 2.37
CA ASP A 125 -22.06 4.13 1.52
C ASP A 125 -20.79 4.36 2.35
N PHE A 126 -19.74 3.63 2.00
CA PHE A 126 -18.39 3.86 2.49
C PHE A 126 -17.51 4.33 1.32
N TYR A 127 -16.76 5.42 1.55
CA TYR A 127 -16.04 6.13 0.50
C TYR A 127 -14.54 6.03 0.73
N ARG A 128 -13.81 5.92 -0.38
CA ARG A 128 -12.39 6.22 -0.48
C ARG A 128 -12.19 7.33 -1.49
N TYR A 129 -11.83 8.50 -1.02
CA TYR A 129 -11.41 9.61 -1.86
C TYR A 129 -9.92 9.53 -2.18
N ASN A 130 -9.54 9.85 -3.42
CA ASN A 130 -8.16 10.05 -3.84
C ASN A 130 -7.95 11.54 -4.17
N ALA A 131 -7.12 12.22 -3.38
CA ALA A 131 -6.88 13.67 -3.52
C ALA A 131 -6.09 14.03 -4.79
N GLN A 132 -5.29 13.12 -5.32
CA GLN A 132 -4.55 13.34 -6.57
C GLN A 132 -5.48 13.27 -7.79
N LEU A 133 -6.36 12.27 -7.81
CA LEU A 133 -7.32 12.05 -8.90
C LEU A 133 -8.60 12.89 -8.73
N LYS A 134 -8.79 13.50 -7.56
CA LYS A 134 -9.97 14.27 -7.16
C LYS A 134 -11.28 13.52 -7.34
N SER A 135 -11.27 12.24 -7.01
CA SER A 135 -12.41 11.34 -7.24
C SER A 135 -12.61 10.39 -6.08
N SER A 136 -13.88 10.14 -5.73
CA SER A 136 -14.25 9.08 -4.79
C SER A 136 -14.55 7.76 -5.47
N TYR A 137 -14.09 6.68 -4.84
CA TYR A 137 -14.62 5.34 -5.05
C TYR A 137 -15.60 5.01 -3.93
N ARG A 138 -16.79 4.54 -4.30
CA ARG A 138 -17.90 4.29 -3.37
C ARG A 138 -18.19 2.80 -3.28
N TYR A 139 -18.33 2.30 -2.05
CA TYR A 139 -18.78 0.96 -1.74
C TYR A 139 -20.13 1.02 -1.02
N GLU A 140 -21.17 0.47 -1.63
CA GLU A 140 -22.51 0.44 -1.07
C GLU A 140 -22.65 -0.72 -0.08
N VAL A 141 -23.26 -0.44 1.06
CA VAL A 141 -23.54 -1.40 2.14
C VAL A 141 -25.05 -1.52 2.30
N LEU A 142 -25.52 -2.77 2.29
CA LEU A 142 -26.86 -3.13 2.74
C LEU A 142 -26.80 -4.47 3.46
N LYS A 143 -26.63 -4.43 4.78
CA LYS A 143 -26.43 -5.63 5.62
C LYS A 143 -27.09 -5.48 6.97
N TYR A 144 -27.48 -6.62 7.52
CA TYR A 144 -27.78 -6.70 8.95
C TYR A 144 -26.52 -6.45 9.77
N TYR A 145 -26.73 -5.81 10.90
CA TYR A 145 -25.69 -5.43 11.85
C TYR A 145 -24.74 -6.58 12.20
N GLU A 146 -25.27 -7.78 12.43
CA GLU A 146 -24.52 -8.99 12.78
C GLU A 146 -23.53 -9.40 11.69
N ARG A 147 -23.81 -9.00 10.44
CA ARG A 147 -22.96 -9.28 9.28
C ARG A 147 -21.98 -8.14 8.97
N MET A 148 -22.06 -7.01 9.67
CA MET A 148 -21.16 -5.88 9.44
C MET A 148 -19.70 -6.20 9.71
N GLY A 149 -19.40 -7.18 10.59
CA GLY A 149 -18.04 -7.67 10.77
C GLY A 149 -17.45 -8.25 9.48
N SER A 150 -18.18 -9.16 8.83
CA SER A 150 -17.76 -9.70 7.52
C SER A 150 -17.75 -8.65 6.42
N GLU A 151 -18.68 -7.69 6.46
CA GLU A 151 -18.74 -6.61 5.49
C GLU A 151 -17.54 -5.66 5.62
N ALA A 152 -17.10 -5.37 6.85
CA ALA A 152 -15.91 -4.55 7.10
C ALA A 152 -14.65 -5.16 6.47
N THR A 153 -14.50 -6.49 6.49
CA THR A 153 -13.40 -7.18 5.79
C THR A 153 -13.49 -7.01 4.27
N VAL A 154 -14.69 -7.02 3.69
CA VAL A 154 -14.86 -6.76 2.25
C VAL A 154 -14.49 -5.32 1.91
N ILE A 155 -14.93 -4.36 2.74
CA ILE A 155 -14.57 -2.94 2.61
C ILE A 155 -13.06 -2.76 2.69
N GLN A 156 -12.40 -3.41 3.65
CA GLN A 156 -10.95 -3.41 3.80
C GLN A 156 -10.27 -3.89 2.51
N ASN A 157 -10.61 -5.09 2.06
CA ASN A 157 -10.01 -5.71 0.88
C ASN A 157 -10.20 -4.88 -0.39
N GLN A 158 -11.36 -4.23 -0.56
CA GLN A 158 -11.67 -3.48 -1.78
C GLN A 158 -11.10 -2.06 -1.76
N LEU A 159 -11.06 -1.40 -0.60
CA LEU A 159 -10.76 0.02 -0.53
C LEU A 159 -9.41 0.31 0.12
N VAL A 160 -9.07 -0.38 1.20
CA VAL A 160 -7.86 -0.12 2.01
C VAL A 160 -6.66 -0.86 1.42
N ASP A 161 -6.82 -2.14 1.13
CA ASP A 161 -5.71 -2.99 0.65
C ASP A 161 -5.33 -2.68 -0.82
N THR A 162 -6.20 -1.99 -1.55
CA THR A 162 -5.93 -1.56 -2.93
C THR A 162 -5.26 -0.19 -3.03
N ILE A 163 -4.89 0.43 -1.90
CA ILE A 163 -4.13 1.69 -1.92
C ILE A 163 -2.70 1.40 -2.44
N PRO A 164 -2.27 2.04 -3.55
CA PRO A 164 -0.90 1.89 -4.02
C PRO A 164 0.06 2.47 -2.97
N SER A 165 1.01 1.64 -2.52
CA SER A 165 2.05 1.90 -1.50
C SER A 165 1.73 1.58 -0.02
N THR A 166 0.58 0.97 0.31
CA THR A 166 0.39 0.34 1.65
C THR A 166 0.97 -1.07 1.72
N ALA A 167 1.39 -1.64 0.58
CA ALA A 167 2.20 -2.85 0.57
C ALA A 167 3.49 -2.59 1.33
N ASN A 168 3.59 -3.15 2.54
CA ASN A 168 4.81 -3.14 3.34
C ASN A 168 6.00 -3.42 2.42
N PRO A 169 6.99 -2.52 2.31
CA PRO A 169 8.18 -2.81 1.53
C PRO A 169 8.76 -4.14 2.03
N PRO A 170 9.22 -5.03 1.13
CA PRO A 170 9.79 -6.31 1.53
C PRO A 170 10.83 -6.08 2.62
N SER A 171 10.72 -6.79 3.74
CA SER A 171 11.61 -6.57 4.87
C SER A 171 13.07 -6.80 4.45
N LEU A 172 14.02 -6.10 5.09
CA LEU A 172 15.45 -6.26 4.78
C LEU A 172 15.90 -7.72 4.89
N LYS A 173 15.25 -8.53 5.75
CA LYS A 173 15.44 -9.99 5.82
C LYS A 173 15.00 -10.73 4.55
N GLN A 174 13.85 -10.37 3.98
CA GLN A 174 13.36 -10.96 2.72
C GLN A 174 14.26 -10.57 1.55
N VAL A 175 14.68 -9.30 1.49
CA VAL A 175 15.64 -8.83 0.48
C VAL A 175 16.99 -9.53 0.63
N ALA A 176 17.52 -9.64 1.86
CA ALA A 176 18.77 -10.34 2.13
C ALA A 176 18.68 -11.85 1.85
N MET A 177 17.53 -12.47 2.08
CA MET A 177 17.29 -13.88 1.74
C MET A 177 17.33 -14.09 0.23
N VAL A 178 16.62 -13.28 -0.55
CA VAL A 178 16.65 -13.36 -2.03
C VAL A 178 18.06 -13.10 -2.54
N PHE A 179 18.73 -12.07 -2.02
CA PHE A 179 20.11 -11.74 -2.39
C PHE A 179 21.07 -12.89 -2.04
N GLY A 180 20.91 -13.50 -0.86
CA GLY A 180 21.68 -14.65 -0.41
C GLY A 180 21.47 -15.89 -1.27
N VAL A 181 20.23 -16.17 -1.69
CA VAL A 181 19.92 -17.27 -2.61
C VAL A 181 20.56 -17.05 -3.97
N ILE A 182 20.51 -15.82 -4.50
CA ILE A 182 21.16 -15.48 -5.78
C ILE A 182 22.69 -15.64 -5.67
N LEU A 183 23.29 -15.18 -4.56
CA LEU A 183 24.73 -15.34 -4.29
C LEU A 183 25.15 -16.81 -4.21
N LEU A 184 24.40 -17.62 -3.46
CA LEU A 184 24.63 -19.06 -3.34
C LEU A 184 24.48 -19.78 -4.68
N ALA A 185 23.44 -19.45 -5.44
CA ALA A 185 23.27 -19.99 -6.79
C ALA A 185 24.45 -19.61 -7.69
N GLY A 186 24.91 -18.35 -7.65
CA GLY A 186 26.08 -17.88 -8.40
C GLY A 186 27.36 -18.62 -8.02
N LEU A 187 27.63 -18.80 -6.72
CA LEU A 187 28.78 -19.57 -6.22
C LEU A 187 28.71 -21.05 -6.65
N LEU A 188 27.51 -21.64 -6.63
CA LEU A 188 27.28 -23.02 -7.02
C LEU A 188 27.44 -23.23 -8.53
N PHE A 189 27.02 -22.25 -9.35
CA PHE A 189 27.36 -22.24 -10.78
C PHE A 189 28.87 -22.14 -11.00
N MET A 190 29.57 -21.25 -10.27
CA MET A 190 31.03 -21.11 -10.37
C MET A 190 31.79 -22.38 -9.95
N SER A 191 31.31 -23.12 -8.95
CA SER A 191 31.94 -24.36 -8.50
C SER A 191 31.71 -25.52 -9.46
N LEU A 192 30.55 -25.59 -10.13
CA LEU A 192 30.23 -26.63 -11.11
C LEU A 192 30.93 -26.41 -12.47
N THR A 193 31.17 -25.16 -12.88
CA THR A 193 31.84 -24.85 -14.15
C THR A 193 33.36 -24.76 -14.04
N GLY A 194 33.91 -24.84 -12.82
CA GLY A 194 35.34 -24.62 -12.53
C GLY A 194 35.73 -23.13 -12.64
N THR A 195 36.68 -22.69 -11.81
CA THR A 195 37.19 -21.30 -11.76
C THR A 195 38.03 -20.89 -12.98
N ASN A 196 38.21 -21.79 -13.96
CA ASN A 196 39.03 -21.57 -15.16
C ASN A 196 38.48 -20.49 -16.12
N VAL A 197 37.28 -19.96 -15.88
CA VAL A 197 36.75 -18.83 -16.66
C VAL A 197 37.26 -17.47 -16.14
N TRP A 198 37.90 -17.45 -14.96
CA TRP A 198 38.41 -16.24 -14.30
C TRP A 198 39.93 -16.23 -14.09
N ALA A 199 40.63 -17.30 -14.46
CA ALA A 199 42.05 -17.50 -14.20
C ALA A 199 42.90 -17.58 -15.48
N GLU A 200 42.66 -16.72 -16.47
CA GLU A 200 43.60 -16.56 -17.59
C GLU A 200 43.88 -15.08 -17.83
N GLY A 201 44.74 -14.56 -16.97
CA GLY A 201 45.42 -13.30 -17.14
C GLY A 201 46.84 -13.48 -16.62
N ASP A 202 47.73 -14.03 -17.44
CA ASP A 202 49.15 -13.69 -17.34
C ASP A 202 49.84 -13.75 -18.71
N GLY A 203 50.77 -12.82 -18.91
CA GLY A 203 51.30 -12.44 -20.21
C GLY A 203 52.43 -13.32 -20.74
N GLY A 204 52.86 -12.99 -21.96
CA GLY A 204 54.14 -13.40 -22.52
C GLY A 204 54.05 -14.22 -23.80
N ASN A 205 54.03 -13.55 -24.95
CA ASN A 205 54.90 -13.99 -26.04
C ASN A 205 55.34 -12.78 -26.87
N GLY A 206 56.48 -12.20 -26.47
CA GLY A 206 57.22 -11.27 -27.30
C GLY A 206 57.90 -12.04 -28.44
N GLY A 207 57.41 -11.85 -29.66
CA GLY A 207 58.19 -12.17 -30.85
C GLY A 207 59.14 -11.01 -31.16
N GLN A 208 60.44 -11.21 -30.92
CA GLN A 208 61.51 -10.37 -31.46
C GLN A 208 61.85 -10.79 -32.91
N PRO A 209 62.57 -9.94 -33.68
CA PRO A 209 62.24 -9.57 -35.05
C PRO A 209 62.99 -10.42 -36.10
N THR A 210 62.49 -10.41 -37.34
CA THR A 210 63.29 -10.82 -38.50
C THR A 210 63.52 -9.62 -39.42
N GLU A 211 64.80 -9.23 -39.53
CA GLU A 211 65.32 -8.38 -40.61
C GLU A 211 65.58 -9.24 -41.85
N ASN A 212 65.01 -8.80 -42.98
CA ASN A 212 65.49 -8.82 -44.38
C ASN A 212 64.33 -8.99 -45.36
#